data_AF-M1MJA9-F1
#
_entry.id   AF-M1MJA9-F1
#
_cell.length_a   1.000
_cell.length_b   1.000
_cell.length_c   1.000
_cell.angle_alpha   90.00
_cell.angle_beta   90.00
_cell.angle_gamma   90.00
#
_symmetry.space_group_name_H-M   'P 1'
#
loop_
_entity.id
_entity.type
_entity.pdbx_description
1 polymer ?
#
loop_
_entity_poly.entity_id
_entity_poly.type
_entity_poly.pdbx_seq_one_letter_code
_entity_poly.pdbx_strand_id
1 'polypeptide(L)'
;MIRKLILSTVLLLSIVMVSCTQKANDTTTSKADSNTTVEQNKDNSNATKSNDTQSKSEPKVNKIKINIYSIDENSLEPDQSGNIEVNENSTLEDKLKQLSKALSEKKFDNLPIEVKSIDTVNGKKVATINLADANNKKWISKFQGSTGGSVTSGTLIENFLQSNNKSRGEWIDGVKFLYNNEKIEYEHVSNLSEVQYRN
;
A
#
# COMPACT_ATOMS: atom_id res chain seq x y z
N MET A 1 -22.87 -36.68 -35.88
CA MET A 1 -24.02 -36.30 -35.04
C MET A 1 -24.07 -37.22 -33.83
N ILE A 2 -23.90 -36.70 -32.62
CA ILE A 2 -24.38 -37.31 -31.38
C ILE A 2 -24.61 -36.17 -30.40
N ARG A 3 -25.88 -36.03 -30.01
CA ARG A 3 -26.40 -35.11 -29.00
C ARG A 3 -26.34 -35.81 -27.64
N LYS A 4 -25.85 -35.13 -26.59
CA LYS A 4 -26.19 -35.37 -25.17
C LYS A 4 -26.06 -34.01 -24.45
N LEU A 5 -27.13 -33.22 -24.31
CA LEU A 5 -28.13 -33.19 -23.20
C LEU A 5 -27.55 -32.96 -21.79
N ILE A 6 -27.46 -31.67 -21.45
CA ILE A 6 -27.81 -30.93 -20.21
C ILE A 6 -27.96 -31.73 -18.90
N LEU A 7 -27.32 -31.27 -17.83
CA LEU A 7 -27.98 -31.13 -16.51
C LEU A 7 -27.39 -29.93 -15.77
N SER A 8 -28.18 -28.86 -15.69
CA SER A 8 -27.93 -27.67 -14.89
C SER A 8 -28.54 -27.89 -13.51
N THR A 9 -27.74 -27.86 -12.44
CA THR A 9 -28.23 -27.84 -11.07
C THR A 9 -27.90 -26.48 -10.45
N VAL A 10 -28.91 -25.61 -10.47
CA VAL A 10 -28.97 -24.37 -9.68
C VAL A 10 -29.18 -24.78 -8.22
N LEU A 11 -28.20 -24.52 -7.36
CA LEU A 11 -28.33 -24.68 -5.91
C LEU A 11 -28.47 -23.28 -5.29
N LEU A 12 -29.72 -22.85 -5.12
CA LEU A 12 -30.10 -21.71 -4.27
C LEU A 12 -30.37 -22.25 -2.86
N LEU A 13 -29.62 -21.79 -1.86
CA LEU A 13 -29.95 -22.00 -0.45
C LEU A 13 -29.60 -20.76 0.39
N SER A 14 -30.61 -19.89 0.45
CA SER A 14 -31.13 -19.15 1.61
C SER A 14 -30.19 -18.51 2.64
N ILE A 15 -30.28 -17.17 2.65
CA ILE A 15 -29.88 -16.21 3.68
C ILE A 15 -30.56 -16.53 5.02
N VAL A 16 -29.81 -16.46 6.12
CA VAL A 16 -30.33 -16.24 7.48
C VAL A 16 -29.73 -14.96 8.03
N MET A 17 -30.58 -13.92 8.17
CA MET A 17 -30.24 -12.71 8.91
C MET A 17 -30.46 -12.96 10.40
N VAL A 18 -29.43 -12.75 11.22
CA VAL A 18 -29.58 -12.64 12.67
C VAL A 18 -29.65 -11.15 13.00
N SER A 19 -30.80 -10.77 13.55
CA SER A 19 -31.12 -9.46 14.08
C SER A 19 -31.21 -9.56 15.60
N CYS A 20 -30.46 -8.73 16.33
CA CYS A 20 -30.83 -8.25 17.67
C CYS A 20 -30.19 -6.87 17.90
N THR A 21 -31.05 -5.92 18.27
CA THR A 21 -30.79 -4.54 18.70
C THR A 21 -30.99 -4.38 20.22
N GLN A 22 -30.62 -3.19 20.73
CA GLN A 22 -30.85 -2.57 22.05
C GLN A 22 -29.74 -2.80 23.11
N LYS A 23 -29.34 -1.84 23.95
CA LYS A 23 -29.92 -0.54 24.34
C LYS A 23 -28.84 0.38 24.94
N ALA A 24 -29.13 1.68 24.93
CA ALA A 24 -28.39 2.77 25.57
C ALA A 24 -28.28 2.67 27.11
N ASN A 25 -27.29 3.36 27.67
CA ASN A 25 -27.38 4.02 28.97
C ASN A 25 -26.55 5.31 28.98
N ASP A 26 -27.06 6.26 29.75
CA ASP A 26 -26.81 7.70 29.72
C ASP A 26 -26.00 8.14 30.97
N THR A 27 -25.49 9.39 30.93
CA THR A 27 -25.29 10.32 32.08
C THR A 27 -23.94 10.36 32.88
N THR A 28 -23.09 11.34 32.48
CA THR A 28 -22.65 12.58 33.20
C THR A 28 -21.42 12.64 34.15
N THR A 29 -20.67 13.76 33.94
CA THR A 29 -19.85 14.60 34.86
C THR A 29 -18.45 14.07 35.24
N SER A 30 -17.34 14.82 35.22
CA SER A 30 -17.13 16.27 35.45
C SER A 30 -15.82 16.71 34.79
N LYS A 31 -15.73 17.98 34.34
CA LYS A 31 -14.45 18.67 34.13
C LYS A 31 -14.47 20.01 34.86
N ALA A 32 -13.48 20.18 35.72
CA ALA A 32 -13.19 21.38 36.50
C ALA A 32 -12.01 22.15 35.89
N ASP A 33 -11.97 23.43 36.29
CA ASP A 33 -10.81 24.33 36.44
C ASP A 33 -10.34 25.20 35.26
N SER A 34 -10.90 26.43 35.24
CA SER A 34 -10.25 27.72 35.57
C SER A 34 -8.80 28.01 35.15
N ASN A 35 -8.60 29.03 34.29
CA ASN A 35 -8.03 30.36 34.64
C ASN A 35 -7.72 31.26 33.42
N THR A 36 -8.49 32.34 33.26
CA THR A 36 -8.15 33.78 33.38
C THR A 36 -6.80 34.36 32.86
N THR A 37 -6.94 35.30 31.89
CA THR A 37 -6.29 36.62 31.65
C THR A 37 -4.84 36.72 31.12
N VAL A 38 -4.61 37.15 29.87
CA VAL A 38 -4.47 38.50 29.22
C VAL A 38 -3.16 39.27 29.54
N GLU A 39 -2.46 39.64 28.44
CA GLU A 39 -1.84 40.96 28.12
C GLU A 39 -0.30 41.14 27.93
N GLN A 40 0.04 41.46 26.65
CA GLN A 40 0.91 42.50 26.09
C GLN A 40 2.45 42.61 26.27
N ASN A 41 3.10 42.60 25.09
CA ASN A 41 4.10 43.54 24.52
C ASN A 41 5.44 43.85 25.22
N LYS A 42 6.54 43.66 24.46
CA LYS A 42 7.41 44.78 23.96
C LYS A 42 8.55 44.32 23.04
N ASP A 43 8.74 45.09 21.97
CA ASP A 43 9.93 45.19 21.11
C ASP A 43 11.22 45.52 21.88
N ASN A 44 12.39 45.07 21.40
CA ASN A 44 13.36 45.95 20.69
C ASN A 44 14.64 45.19 20.25
N SER A 45 15.22 45.68 19.16
CA SER A 45 16.39 45.20 18.42
C SER A 45 17.73 45.43 19.12
N ASN A 46 18.74 44.57 18.87
CA ASN A 46 20.10 45.06 18.54
C ASN A 46 21.05 43.99 17.96
N ALA A 47 22.10 44.52 17.32
CA ALA A 47 22.93 43.98 16.25
C ALA A 47 24.08 42.99 16.62
N THR A 48 24.43 42.20 15.60
CA THR A 48 25.76 41.67 15.19
C THR A 48 26.55 40.74 16.12
N LYS A 49 26.77 39.50 15.63
CA LYS A 49 28.11 38.86 15.57
C LYS A 49 28.12 37.68 14.61
N SER A 50 28.99 37.77 13.62
CA SER A 50 29.37 36.71 12.69
C SER A 50 29.82 35.46 13.44
N ASN A 51 29.27 34.31 13.08
CA ASN A 51 29.94 33.03 13.23
C ASN A 51 29.86 32.31 11.89
N ASP A 52 31.02 32.34 11.23
CA ASP A 52 31.34 31.56 10.05
C ASP A 52 31.23 30.08 10.42
N THR A 53 30.04 29.51 10.22
CA THR A 53 29.84 28.07 10.29
C THR A 53 29.98 27.58 8.87
N GLN A 54 31.20 27.16 8.55
CA GLN A 54 31.54 26.35 7.38
C GLN A 54 30.60 25.14 7.36
N SER A 55 29.47 25.31 6.67
CA SER A 55 28.52 24.24 6.38
C SER A 55 29.27 23.25 5.51
N LYS A 56 29.70 22.15 6.14
CA LYS A 56 30.13 20.94 5.45
C LYS A 56 28.94 20.53 4.59
N SER A 57 29.00 20.87 3.30
CA SER A 57 27.94 20.55 2.36
C SER A 57 27.72 19.05 2.43
N GLU A 58 26.57 18.66 2.97
CA GLU A 58 26.08 17.31 2.81
C GLU A 58 26.11 17.01 1.31
N PRO A 59 26.67 15.86 0.89
CA PRO A 59 26.64 15.50 -0.52
C PRO A 59 25.18 15.58 -0.97
N LYS A 60 24.92 16.36 -2.04
CA LYS A 60 23.58 16.43 -2.65
C LYS A 60 23.18 15.01 -3.03
N VAL A 61 22.35 14.38 -2.19
CA VAL A 61 21.80 13.07 -2.47
C VAL A 61 20.71 13.28 -3.52
N ASN A 62 20.96 12.82 -4.74
CA ASN A 62 19.93 12.80 -5.76
C ASN A 62 18.80 11.88 -5.30
N LYS A 63 17.56 12.34 -5.47
CA LYS A 63 16.35 11.61 -5.07
C LYS A 63 15.45 11.41 -6.27
N ILE A 64 14.81 10.25 -6.32
CA ILE A 64 13.73 9.94 -7.25
C ILE A 64 12.40 9.84 -6.50
N LYS A 65 11.31 10.15 -7.18
CA LYS A 65 9.96 10.09 -6.64
C LYS A 65 9.30 8.77 -7.02
N ILE A 66 8.84 8.02 -6.03
CA ILE A 66 8.05 6.79 -6.19
C ILE A 66 6.61 7.09 -5.76
N ASN A 67 5.68 7.05 -6.70
CA ASN A 67 4.28 7.34 -6.46
C ASN A 67 3.60 6.16 -5.78
N ILE A 68 2.59 6.46 -4.97
CA ILE A 68 1.74 5.46 -4.33
C ILE A 68 0.33 5.58 -4.90
N TYR A 69 -0.15 4.51 -5.51
CA TYR A 69 -1.43 4.46 -6.20
C TYR A 69 -2.50 3.74 -5.35
N SER A 70 -3.75 4.12 -5.56
CA SER A 70 -4.95 3.34 -5.23
C SER A 70 -5.65 2.99 -6.53
N ILE A 71 -6.41 1.91 -6.56
CA ILE A 71 -7.31 1.61 -7.68
C ILE A 71 -8.71 2.11 -7.33
N ASP A 72 -9.30 2.91 -8.21
CA ASP A 72 -10.71 3.30 -8.06
C ASP A 72 -11.61 2.08 -8.25
N GLU A 73 -12.58 1.91 -7.37
CA GLU A 73 -13.43 0.71 -7.35
C GLU A 73 -14.44 0.65 -8.50
N ASN A 74 -14.71 1.78 -9.17
CA ASN A 74 -15.67 1.88 -10.27
C ASN A 74 -14.97 1.79 -11.63
N SER A 75 -13.91 2.58 -11.84
CA SER A 75 -13.18 2.62 -13.11
C SER A 75 -12.10 1.55 -13.21
N LEU A 76 -11.61 1.03 -12.07
CA LEU A 76 -10.41 0.19 -11.97
C LEU A 76 -9.13 0.85 -12.49
N GLU A 77 -9.13 2.18 -12.60
CA GLU A 77 -7.96 2.96 -12.98
C GLU A 77 -7.14 3.37 -11.74
N PRO A 78 -5.81 3.54 -11.90
CA PRO A 78 -4.96 3.93 -10.79
C PRO A 78 -4.98 5.44 -10.53
N ASP A 79 -5.29 5.81 -9.30
CA ASP A 79 -5.23 7.18 -8.80
C ASP A 79 -4.03 7.38 -7.88
N GLN A 80 -3.24 8.42 -8.14
CA GLN A 80 -2.12 8.78 -7.28
C GLN A 80 -2.63 9.29 -5.93
N SER A 81 -2.30 8.57 -4.88
CA SER A 81 -2.74 8.85 -3.51
C SER A 81 -1.61 9.34 -2.59
N GLY A 82 -0.38 9.37 -3.09
CA GLY A 82 0.79 9.83 -2.36
C GLY A 82 2.07 9.56 -3.12
N ASN A 83 3.21 9.80 -2.46
CA ASN A 83 4.52 9.44 -2.96
C ASN A 83 5.51 9.30 -1.79
N ILE A 84 6.66 8.69 -2.08
CA ILE A 84 7.87 8.72 -1.26
C ILE A 84 9.03 9.19 -2.12
N GLU A 85 10.03 9.78 -1.47
CA GLU A 85 11.32 10.06 -2.11
C GLU A 85 12.34 9.03 -1.65
N VAL A 86 13.05 8.44 -2.60
CA VAL A 86 14.13 7.48 -2.33
C VAL A 86 15.42 7.96 -2.97
N ASN A 87 16.55 7.59 -2.40
CA ASN A 87 17.86 7.90 -2.97
C ASN A 87 17.98 7.27 -4.37
N GLU A 88 18.31 8.07 -5.38
CA GLU A 88 18.48 7.60 -6.76
C GLU A 88 19.56 6.52 -6.87
N ASN A 89 20.61 6.63 -6.06
CA ASN A 89 21.76 5.74 -6.10
C ASN A 89 21.62 4.50 -5.22
N SER A 90 20.50 4.34 -4.48
CA SER A 90 20.29 3.11 -3.71
C SER A 90 19.95 1.93 -4.62
N THR A 91 20.18 0.73 -4.10
CA THR A 91 19.86 -0.50 -4.84
C THR A 91 18.37 -0.59 -5.15
N LEU A 92 18.02 -1.35 -6.19
CA LEU A 92 16.61 -1.59 -6.54
C LEU A 92 15.87 -2.30 -5.39
N GLU A 93 16.53 -3.23 -4.71
CA GLU A 93 15.97 -3.93 -3.55
C GLU A 93 15.66 -2.96 -2.40
N ASP A 94 16.56 -2.03 -2.07
CA ASP A 94 16.32 -1.04 -1.02
C ASP A 94 15.17 -0.07 -1.37
N LYS A 95 15.05 0.30 -2.64
CA LYS A 95 13.92 1.11 -3.13
C LYS A 95 12.61 0.35 -2.99
N LEU A 96 12.58 -0.92 -3.38
CA LEU A 96 11.41 -1.78 -3.25
C LEU A 96 11.03 -2.04 -1.78
N LYS A 97 12.01 -2.18 -0.87
CA LYS A 97 11.75 -2.31 0.57
C LYS A 97 11.12 -1.04 1.15
N GLN A 98 11.63 0.14 0.77
CA GLN A 98 11.04 1.41 1.19
C GLN A 98 9.61 1.58 0.66
N LEU A 99 9.38 1.24 -0.61
CA LEU A 99 8.04 1.22 -1.19
C LEU A 99 7.12 0.23 -0.47
N SER A 100 7.59 -1.00 -0.20
CA SER A 100 6.81 -2.04 0.49
C SER A 100 6.34 -1.57 1.87
N LYS A 101 7.24 -0.94 2.64
CA LYS A 101 6.94 -0.35 3.94
C LYS A 101 5.89 0.76 3.81
N ALA A 102 6.10 1.71 2.90
CA ALA A 102 5.18 2.83 2.72
C ALA A 102 3.79 2.37 2.24
N LEU A 103 3.74 1.37 1.36
CA LEU A 103 2.50 0.81 0.84
C LEU A 103 1.73 0.05 1.93
N SER A 104 2.44 -0.77 2.72
CA SER A 104 1.90 -1.48 3.88
C SER A 104 1.23 -0.51 4.87
N GLU A 105 1.94 0.56 5.23
CA GLU A 105 1.47 1.60 6.16
C GLU A 105 0.25 2.35 5.63
N LYS A 106 0.27 2.75 4.34
CA LYS A 106 -0.73 3.65 3.77
C LYS A 106 -1.98 2.95 3.22
N LYS A 107 -1.87 1.68 2.82
CA LYS A 107 -2.95 0.97 2.09
C LYS A 107 -3.41 -0.32 2.72
N PHE A 108 -2.59 -0.95 3.57
CA PHE A 108 -2.84 -2.30 4.04
C PHE A 108 -2.76 -2.46 5.56
N ASP A 109 -3.04 -1.38 6.30
CA ASP A 109 -3.13 -1.41 7.77
C ASP A 109 -1.89 -1.97 8.47
N ASN A 110 -0.69 -1.73 7.90
CA ASN A 110 0.58 -2.29 8.36
C ASN A 110 0.71 -3.82 8.22
N LEU A 111 -0.05 -4.46 7.32
CA LEU A 111 0.20 -5.85 6.94
C LEU A 111 1.56 -5.97 6.24
N PRO A 112 2.46 -6.88 6.67
CA PRO A 112 3.78 -7.02 6.07
C PRO A 112 3.76 -7.27 4.57
N ILE A 113 4.66 -6.56 3.89
CA ILE A 113 4.98 -6.73 2.47
C ILE A 113 6.51 -6.83 2.39
N GLU A 114 7.00 -7.99 1.98
CA GLU A 114 8.42 -8.32 2.05
C GLU A 114 8.99 -8.56 0.65
N VAL A 115 10.10 -7.91 0.32
CA VAL A 115 10.85 -8.22 -0.90
C VAL A 115 11.66 -9.49 -0.66
N LYS A 116 11.38 -10.57 -1.40
CA LYS A 116 12.06 -11.87 -1.25
C LYS A 116 13.24 -12.02 -2.18
N SER A 117 13.07 -11.66 -3.45
CA SER A 117 14.10 -11.76 -4.48
C SER A 117 13.85 -10.79 -5.61
N ILE A 118 14.90 -10.50 -6.38
CA ILE A 118 14.81 -9.89 -7.70
C ILE A 118 15.62 -10.79 -8.63
N ASP A 119 14.91 -11.50 -9.51
CA ASP A 119 15.48 -12.48 -10.42
C ASP A 119 15.45 -11.95 -11.86
N THR A 120 16.33 -12.45 -12.72
CA THR A 120 16.28 -12.16 -14.16
C THR A 120 15.64 -13.32 -14.89
N VAL A 121 14.48 -13.08 -15.52
CA VAL A 121 13.73 -14.08 -16.30
C VAL A 121 13.62 -13.56 -17.73
N ASN A 122 14.20 -14.28 -18.70
CA ASN A 122 14.23 -13.87 -20.10
C ASN A 122 14.74 -12.43 -20.31
N GLY A 123 15.78 -12.05 -19.57
CA GLY A 123 16.38 -10.71 -19.64
C GLY A 123 15.60 -9.60 -18.93
N LYS A 124 14.45 -9.91 -18.30
CA LYS A 124 13.62 -8.96 -17.54
C LYS A 124 13.83 -9.12 -16.03
N LYS A 125 13.90 -8.02 -15.29
CA LYS A 125 13.99 -8.04 -13.82
C LYS A 125 12.61 -8.28 -13.20
N VAL A 126 12.47 -9.36 -12.44
CA VAL A 126 11.20 -9.77 -11.80
C VAL A 126 11.38 -9.82 -10.29
N ALA A 127 10.60 -9.03 -9.55
CA ALA A 127 10.58 -9.10 -8.09
C ALA A 127 9.59 -10.16 -7.58
N THR A 128 10.01 -10.92 -6.58
CA THR A 128 9.12 -11.76 -5.77
C THR A 128 8.79 -11.04 -4.47
N ILE A 129 7.51 -10.80 -4.23
CA ILE A 129 7.03 -10.10 -3.04
C ILE A 129 6.21 -11.06 -2.18
N ASN A 130 6.51 -11.17 -0.89
CA ASN A 130 5.73 -11.97 0.04
C ASN A 130 4.77 -11.07 0.83
N LEU A 131 3.49 -11.41 0.76
CA LEU A 131 2.43 -10.84 1.59
C LEU A 131 2.33 -11.72 2.83
N ALA A 132 2.85 -11.25 3.96
CA ALA A 132 2.82 -12.03 5.20
C ALA A 132 1.72 -11.52 6.12
N ASP A 133 1.04 -12.43 6.81
CA ASP A 133 0.14 -12.06 7.90
C ASP A 133 0.93 -11.46 9.08
N ALA A 134 0.26 -10.66 9.90
CA ALA A 134 0.83 -10.15 11.14
C ALA A 134 -0.16 -10.19 12.29
N ASN A 135 0.21 -10.87 13.37
CA ASN A 135 -0.61 -11.00 14.58
C ASN A 135 -2.03 -11.49 14.23
N ASN A 136 -3.03 -10.67 14.52
CA ASN A 136 -4.45 -10.91 14.22
C ASN A 136 -4.91 -10.35 12.86
N LYS A 137 -4.03 -9.67 12.10
CA LYS A 137 -4.34 -9.13 10.77
C LYS A 137 -3.96 -10.14 9.70
N LYS A 138 -4.88 -10.38 8.77
CA LYS A 138 -4.75 -11.40 7.72
C LYS A 138 -4.95 -10.82 6.33
N TRP A 139 -4.07 -11.13 5.39
CA TRP A 139 -4.21 -10.69 4.00
C TRP A 139 -5.47 -11.23 3.33
N ILE A 140 -5.94 -12.42 3.74
CA ILE A 140 -7.15 -13.01 3.18
C ILE A 140 -8.38 -12.09 3.27
N SER A 141 -8.44 -11.24 4.30
CA SER A 141 -9.51 -10.23 4.46
C SER A 141 -9.52 -9.17 3.35
N LYS A 142 -8.36 -8.92 2.71
CA LYS A 142 -8.19 -7.98 1.59
C LYS A 142 -8.46 -8.61 0.23
N PHE A 143 -8.54 -9.94 0.17
CA PHE A 143 -8.80 -10.69 -1.07
C PHE A 143 -10.29 -11.02 -1.28
N GLN A 144 -11.17 -10.55 -0.39
CA GLN A 144 -12.58 -10.91 -0.41
C GLN A 144 -13.37 -10.11 -1.45
N GLY A 145 -14.30 -10.79 -2.11
CA GLY A 145 -15.20 -10.21 -3.12
C GLY A 145 -14.49 -9.88 -4.42
N SER A 146 -15.26 -9.87 -5.52
CA SER A 146 -14.69 -9.60 -6.85
C SER A 146 -14.05 -8.22 -6.93
N THR A 147 -14.77 -7.16 -6.55
CA THR A 147 -14.25 -5.79 -6.59
C THR A 147 -13.11 -5.59 -5.59
N GLY A 148 -13.25 -6.10 -4.37
CA GLY A 148 -12.21 -6.01 -3.34
C GLY A 148 -10.90 -6.70 -3.76
N GLY A 149 -10.99 -7.90 -4.34
CA GLY A 149 -9.85 -8.62 -4.91
C GLY A 149 -9.20 -7.86 -6.08
N SER A 150 -9.99 -7.34 -7.02
CA SER A 150 -9.49 -6.51 -8.13
C SER A 150 -8.77 -5.26 -7.64
N VAL A 151 -9.37 -4.52 -6.70
CA VAL A 151 -8.77 -3.31 -6.13
C VAL A 151 -7.47 -3.64 -5.38
N THR A 152 -7.46 -4.68 -4.55
CA THR A 152 -6.26 -5.11 -3.81
C THR A 152 -5.15 -5.55 -4.77
N SER A 153 -5.45 -6.43 -5.72
CA SER A 153 -4.46 -6.96 -6.65
C SER A 153 -3.92 -5.87 -7.57
N GLY A 154 -4.79 -5.04 -8.15
CA GLY A 154 -4.39 -3.90 -8.97
C GLY A 154 -3.57 -2.89 -8.19
N THR A 155 -3.91 -2.61 -6.92
CA THR A 155 -3.13 -1.70 -6.07
C THR A 155 -1.73 -2.25 -5.86
N LEU A 156 -1.58 -3.53 -5.52
CA LEU A 156 -0.27 -4.15 -5.35
C LEU A 156 0.54 -4.11 -6.66
N ILE A 157 -0.05 -4.58 -7.76
CA ILE A 157 0.61 -4.68 -9.06
C ILE A 157 1.06 -3.29 -9.53
N GLU A 158 0.18 -2.30 -9.55
CA GLU A 158 0.51 -0.96 -10.04
C GLU A 158 1.59 -0.30 -9.18
N ASN A 159 1.50 -0.43 -7.86
CA ASN A 159 2.52 0.14 -6.99
C ASN A 159 3.88 -0.53 -7.19
N PHE A 160 3.96 -1.84 -7.39
CA PHE A 160 5.27 -2.48 -7.61
C PHE A 160 5.81 -2.26 -9.02
N LEU A 161 4.98 -2.29 -10.07
CA LEU A 161 5.43 -2.07 -11.44
C LEU A 161 5.69 -0.59 -11.75
N GLN A 162 5.05 0.32 -11.01
CA GLN A 162 5.14 1.77 -11.20
C GLN A 162 4.86 2.15 -12.67
N SER A 163 3.83 1.56 -13.29
CA SER A 163 3.54 1.71 -14.71
C SER A 163 3.20 3.15 -15.07
N ASN A 164 2.48 3.85 -14.19
CA ASN A 164 2.07 5.24 -14.36
C ASN A 164 3.08 6.26 -13.84
N ASN A 165 4.21 5.84 -13.27
CA ASN A 165 5.21 6.74 -12.73
C ASN A 165 6.39 6.93 -13.70
N LYS A 166 6.44 8.09 -14.34
CA LYS A 166 7.50 8.47 -15.28
C LYS A 166 8.83 8.86 -14.62
N SER A 167 8.85 9.08 -13.30
CA SER A 167 9.99 9.62 -12.54
C SER A 167 10.75 8.57 -11.71
N ARG A 168 10.44 7.28 -11.90
CA ARG A 168 10.99 6.16 -11.10
C ARG A 168 12.41 5.72 -11.44
N GLY A 169 13.01 6.26 -12.51
CA GLY A 169 14.30 5.78 -13.03
C GLY A 169 14.26 4.32 -13.48
N GLU A 170 15.42 3.64 -13.44
CA GLU A 170 15.51 2.20 -13.69
C GLU A 170 14.72 1.42 -12.63
N TRP A 171 13.93 0.44 -13.07
CA TRP A 171 12.97 -0.25 -12.22
C TRP A 171 12.80 -1.73 -12.62
N ILE A 172 12.03 -2.50 -11.85
CA ILE A 172 11.64 -3.86 -12.24
C ILE A 172 10.73 -3.85 -13.46
N ASP A 173 10.74 -4.95 -14.20
CA ASP A 173 9.90 -5.18 -15.38
C ASP A 173 8.70 -6.08 -15.06
N GLY A 174 8.79 -6.89 -14.01
CA GLY A 174 7.71 -7.76 -13.56
C GLY A 174 7.69 -7.93 -12.05
N VAL A 175 6.54 -8.37 -11.55
CA VAL A 175 6.31 -8.69 -10.14
C VAL A 175 5.46 -9.95 -10.03
N LYS A 176 5.78 -10.81 -9.05
CA LYS A 176 4.91 -11.91 -8.61
C LYS A 176 4.76 -11.86 -7.10
N PHE A 177 3.66 -12.39 -6.60
CA PHE A 177 3.37 -12.37 -5.17
C PHE A 177 3.24 -13.77 -4.58
N LEU A 178 3.66 -13.88 -3.33
CA LEU A 178 3.46 -15.02 -2.46
C LEU A 178 2.56 -14.60 -1.30
N TYR A 179 1.90 -15.56 -0.68
CA TYR A 179 1.19 -15.38 0.57
C TYR A 179 1.79 -16.30 1.62
N ASN A 180 2.29 -15.73 2.73
CA ASN A 180 3.02 -16.47 3.76
C ASN A 180 4.14 -17.39 3.20
N ASN A 181 4.86 -16.90 2.19
CA ASN A 181 5.91 -17.58 1.42
C ASN A 181 5.44 -18.73 0.51
N GLU A 182 4.14 -18.91 0.35
CA GLU A 182 3.54 -19.92 -0.53
C GLU A 182 2.87 -19.28 -1.75
N LYS A 183 2.55 -20.11 -2.74
CA LYS A 183 1.80 -19.66 -3.91
C LYS A 183 0.42 -19.19 -3.48
N ILE A 184 -0.05 -18.08 -4.06
CA ILE A 184 -1.41 -17.58 -3.85
C ILE A 184 -2.41 -18.49 -4.59
N GLU A 185 -3.39 -19.03 -3.88
CA GLU A 185 -4.46 -19.89 -4.42
C GLU A 185 -5.85 -19.33 -4.09
N TYR A 186 -6.04 -18.01 -4.27
CA TYR A 186 -7.31 -17.33 -4.02
C TYR A 186 -7.90 -16.78 -5.32
N GLU A 187 -9.11 -17.21 -5.67
CA GLU A 187 -9.73 -16.93 -6.98
C GLU A 187 -9.82 -15.44 -7.31
N HIS A 188 -10.22 -14.62 -6.34
CA HIS A 188 -10.40 -13.17 -6.52
C HIS A 188 -9.10 -12.38 -6.69
N VAL A 189 -7.95 -13.01 -6.45
CA VAL A 189 -6.61 -12.41 -6.65
C VAL A 189 -5.67 -13.37 -7.36
N SER A 190 -6.22 -14.23 -8.21
CA SER A 190 -5.47 -15.30 -8.90
C SER A 190 -4.33 -14.76 -9.77
N ASN A 191 -4.51 -13.55 -10.33
CA ASN A 191 -3.48 -12.82 -11.06
C ASN A 191 -2.19 -12.55 -10.25
N LEU A 192 -2.28 -12.44 -8.92
CA LEU A 192 -1.10 -12.26 -8.05
C LEU A 192 -0.18 -13.48 -8.02
N SER A 193 -0.71 -14.67 -8.36
CA SER A 193 0.06 -15.93 -8.38
C SER A 193 0.95 -16.08 -9.63
N GLU A 194 0.76 -15.23 -10.62
CA GLU A 194 1.52 -15.19 -11.87
C GLU A 194 2.46 -13.99 -11.90
N VAL A 195 3.45 -14.03 -12.81
CA VAL A 195 4.30 -12.86 -13.05
C VAL A 195 3.51 -11.84 -13.87
N GLN A 196 3.24 -10.69 -13.26
CA GLN A 196 2.66 -9.54 -13.93
C GLN A 196 3.79 -8.67 -14.47
N TYR A 197 3.77 -8.40 -15.77
CA TYR A 197 4.78 -7.55 -16.41
C TYR A 197 4.23 -6.14 -16.62
N ARG A 198 5.12 -5.16 -16.57
CA ARG A 198 4.82 -3.79 -16.98
C ARG A 198 4.54 -3.79 -18.49
N ASN A 199 3.40 -3.21 -18.87
CA ASN A 199 3.03 -2.95 -20.27
C ASN A 199 3.94 -1.89 -20.92
#